data_AF-A0A1I0YGP4-F1
#
_entry.id   AF-A0A1I0YGP4-F1
#
_cell.length_a   1.000
_cell.length_b   1.000
_cell.length_c   1.000
_cell.angle_alpha   90.00
_cell.angle_beta   90.00
_cell.angle_gamma   90.00
#
_symmetry.space_group_name_H-M   'P 1'
#
loop_
_entity.id
_entity.type
_entity.pdbx_description
1 polymer ?
#
loop_
_entity_poly.entity_id
_entity_poly.type
_entity_poly.pdbx_seq_one_letter_code
_entity_poly.pdbx_strand_id
1 'polypeptide(L)'
;MMTNEKFVKPLFTFEMANNHQGSVAHGMAIISALEKIIEPYRQLFSFAVKFQYRDLDTFIRPDYVNRMDVKNVKRFRETRLTMEEFKKLKEAVSDAGMFTMCTPFDEVSAERVAEHGYDFIKVASCSIGDWPLLEAVAKTKLPVIASTAGSLLENIDNVVRFFKHRRISLALMHCVAEYPTVSSHLEMNQIDLLKKRYPDVTVGFSTHEEPENMEPILVAAAKGARIFERHVGLPTDTITLNKYSSTPEEISRWLAKAKTALEMCGVSDKRYESSDKEKTDLAALQRGVFAKCSIKTGDELTRDNVYYAFPCEVGQLLAGNMSKYAQITAKADIAADGVISMADVNMENKRDKVSGIVQDVMKILKKGNILVPADSSCEISHHYGLDKYREIGVTIIDCVNREYCKKILVVLPNQDHPFHSHRKKEETFTVLYGEMDVVCDGVHRQVHKGESMTVERGVKHKFSSKAGCVFEEISTTHYKNDSFYDEKEKKHFASPRKTKIFLTQDMVDELQD
;
A
#
# COMPACT_ATOMS: atom_id res chain seq x y z
N MET A 1 -17.45 7.00 -11.01
CA MET A 1 -16.48 5.93 -11.32
C MET A 1 -17.11 4.65 -10.79
N MET A 2 -17.58 3.77 -11.67
CA MET A 2 -18.04 2.44 -11.24
C MET A 2 -16.79 1.62 -10.96
N THR A 3 -16.70 1.13 -9.74
CA THR A 3 -15.60 0.31 -9.20
C THR A 3 -15.52 -1.05 -9.88
N ASN A 4 -14.38 -1.73 -9.66
CA ASN A 4 -13.93 -3.07 -10.07
C ASN A 4 -14.90 -4.27 -9.85
N GLU A 5 -16.22 -4.07 -9.77
CA GLU A 5 -17.20 -5.08 -9.38
C GLU A 5 -17.23 -6.31 -10.29
N LYS A 6 -16.78 -6.21 -11.55
CA LYS A 6 -16.68 -7.35 -12.48
C LYS A 6 -15.44 -8.24 -12.28
N PHE A 7 -14.47 -7.83 -11.46
CA PHE A 7 -13.21 -8.56 -11.24
C PHE A 7 -12.96 -8.91 -9.77
N VAL A 8 -14.03 -9.15 -9.00
CA VAL A 8 -13.91 -9.60 -7.59
C VAL A 8 -13.13 -10.93 -7.51
N LYS A 9 -13.35 -11.83 -8.47
CA LYS A 9 -12.54 -13.03 -8.67
C LYS A 9 -11.55 -12.81 -9.82
N PRO A 10 -10.34 -13.40 -9.78
CA PRO A 10 -9.46 -13.42 -10.93
C PRO A 10 -10.16 -14.03 -12.16
N LEU A 11 -10.02 -13.39 -13.31
CA LEU A 11 -10.62 -13.81 -14.58
C LEU A 11 -9.61 -14.60 -15.42
N PHE A 12 -9.94 -15.82 -15.78
CA PHE A 12 -9.17 -16.65 -16.72
C PHE A 12 -9.85 -16.65 -18.08
N THR A 13 -9.12 -16.22 -19.11
CA THR A 13 -9.59 -16.09 -20.48
C THR A 13 -8.92 -17.15 -21.35
N PHE A 14 -9.74 -18.00 -21.96
CA PHE A 14 -9.32 -19.04 -22.88
C PHE A 14 -9.44 -18.53 -24.31
N GLU A 15 -8.30 -18.19 -24.91
CA GLU A 15 -8.25 -17.65 -26.26
C GLU A 15 -8.37 -18.78 -27.29
N MET A 16 -9.55 -18.90 -27.91
CA MET A 16 -9.77 -19.89 -28.96
C MET A 16 -9.08 -19.48 -30.26
N ALA A 17 -8.94 -18.17 -30.52
CA ALA A 17 -8.39 -17.63 -31.76
C ALA A 17 -9.04 -18.29 -32.99
N ASN A 18 -8.24 -18.93 -33.84
CA ASN A 18 -8.68 -19.73 -34.99
C ASN A 18 -8.51 -21.25 -34.74
N ASN A 19 -8.37 -21.69 -33.48
CA ASN A 19 -8.13 -23.10 -33.14
C ASN A 19 -9.37 -23.98 -33.34
N HIS A 20 -10.55 -23.39 -33.57
CA HIS A 20 -11.73 -24.07 -34.09
C HIS A 20 -11.54 -24.63 -35.52
N GLN A 21 -10.46 -24.27 -36.22
CA GLN A 21 -10.13 -24.77 -37.57
C GLN A 21 -11.25 -24.59 -38.62
N GLY A 22 -12.07 -23.55 -38.49
CA GLY A 22 -13.24 -23.35 -39.36
C GLY A 22 -14.40 -24.34 -39.13
N SER A 23 -14.39 -25.09 -38.02
CA SER A 23 -15.42 -26.08 -37.67
C SER A 23 -16.14 -25.71 -36.37
N VAL A 24 -17.45 -25.48 -36.45
CA VAL A 24 -18.30 -25.26 -35.26
C VAL A 24 -18.25 -26.48 -34.35
N ALA A 25 -18.37 -27.69 -34.89
CA ALA A 25 -18.33 -28.91 -34.10
C ALA A 25 -17.03 -29.04 -33.30
N HIS A 26 -15.90 -28.65 -33.88
CA HIS A 26 -14.62 -28.64 -33.17
C HIS A 26 -14.54 -27.54 -32.11
N GLY A 27 -15.04 -26.34 -32.41
CA GLY A 27 -15.16 -25.25 -31.42
C GLY A 27 -16.02 -25.65 -30.21
N MET A 28 -17.15 -26.31 -30.45
CA MET A 28 -18.03 -26.86 -29.40
C MET A 28 -17.32 -27.92 -28.55
N ALA A 29 -16.51 -28.79 -29.17
CA ALA A 29 -15.71 -29.78 -28.46
C ALA A 29 -14.67 -29.13 -27.54
N ILE A 30 -14.02 -28.04 -27.99
CA ILE A 30 -13.10 -27.26 -27.15
C ILE A 30 -13.87 -26.67 -25.96
N ILE A 31 -15.02 -26.03 -26.17
CA ILE A 31 -15.83 -25.42 -25.11
C ILE A 31 -16.27 -26.47 -24.07
N SER A 32 -16.77 -27.62 -24.52
CA SER A 32 -17.18 -28.71 -23.63
C SER A 32 -16.02 -29.30 -22.83
N ALA A 33 -14.82 -29.38 -23.43
CA ALA A 33 -13.63 -29.83 -22.70
C ALA A 33 -13.19 -28.80 -21.64
N LEU A 34 -13.27 -27.50 -21.96
CA LEU A 34 -12.98 -26.42 -21.02
C LEU A 34 -13.98 -26.39 -19.85
N GLU A 35 -15.27 -26.56 -20.12
CA GLU A 35 -16.31 -26.61 -19.10
C GLU A 35 -16.00 -27.65 -18.01
N LYS A 36 -15.57 -28.86 -18.41
CA LYS A 36 -15.23 -29.94 -17.48
C LYS A 36 -14.06 -29.59 -16.57
N ILE A 37 -13.02 -28.94 -17.09
CA ILE A 37 -11.80 -28.65 -16.31
C ILE A 37 -11.96 -27.46 -15.37
N ILE A 38 -12.89 -26.54 -15.65
CA ILE A 38 -13.11 -25.35 -14.79
C ILE A 38 -14.02 -25.64 -13.60
N GLU A 39 -14.81 -26.70 -13.64
CA GLU A 39 -15.80 -27.02 -12.59
C GLU A 39 -15.23 -26.98 -11.16
N PRO A 40 -14.05 -27.57 -10.87
CA PRO A 40 -13.46 -27.51 -9.52
C PRO A 40 -13.05 -26.10 -9.07
N TYR A 41 -12.98 -25.13 -9.99
CA TYR A 41 -12.42 -23.80 -9.78
C TYR A 41 -13.45 -22.67 -9.87
N ARG A 42 -14.72 -22.94 -10.22
CA ARG A 42 -15.79 -21.91 -10.36
C ARG A 42 -16.03 -21.08 -9.10
N GLN A 43 -15.75 -21.65 -7.93
CA GLN A 43 -15.86 -20.90 -6.67
C GLN A 43 -14.71 -19.92 -6.48
N LEU A 44 -13.54 -20.17 -7.07
CA LEU A 44 -12.33 -19.37 -6.90
C LEU A 44 -12.15 -18.34 -8.01
N PHE A 45 -12.50 -18.70 -9.25
CA PHE A 45 -12.19 -17.92 -10.44
C PHE A 45 -13.43 -17.66 -11.28
N SER A 46 -13.34 -16.61 -12.10
CA SER A 46 -14.24 -16.38 -13.22
C SER A 46 -13.56 -16.84 -14.52
N PHE A 47 -14.36 -17.27 -15.50
CA PHE A 47 -13.86 -17.82 -16.76
C PHE A 47 -14.49 -17.12 -17.94
N ALA A 48 -13.71 -16.92 -19.00
CA ALA A 48 -14.18 -16.43 -20.28
C ALA A 48 -13.60 -17.24 -21.43
N VAL A 49 -14.35 -17.38 -22.51
CA VAL A 49 -13.81 -17.83 -23.80
C VAL A 49 -13.75 -16.64 -24.75
N LYS A 50 -12.61 -16.49 -25.42
CA LYS A 50 -12.36 -15.38 -26.34
C LYS A 50 -12.30 -15.83 -27.79
N PHE A 51 -13.04 -15.10 -28.63
CA PHE A 51 -13.05 -15.25 -30.09
C PHE A 51 -12.36 -14.06 -30.78
N GLN A 52 -12.10 -14.19 -32.08
CA GLN A 52 -11.54 -13.13 -32.92
C GLN A 52 -12.47 -12.84 -34.09
N TYR A 53 -12.94 -11.61 -34.20
CA TYR A 53 -13.76 -11.17 -35.33
C TYR A 53 -12.93 -10.36 -36.32
N ARG A 54 -12.98 -10.79 -37.57
CA ARG A 54 -12.46 -10.08 -38.73
C ARG A 54 -13.52 -10.14 -39.82
N ASP A 55 -13.89 -9.00 -40.37
CA ASP A 55 -14.69 -8.95 -41.57
C ASP A 55 -13.79 -9.23 -42.77
N LEU A 56 -13.53 -10.51 -43.07
CA LEU A 56 -12.47 -10.91 -44.01
C LEU A 56 -12.61 -10.30 -45.41
N ASP A 57 -13.82 -9.90 -45.80
CA ASP A 57 -14.10 -9.28 -47.09
C ASP A 57 -13.58 -7.84 -47.18
N THR A 58 -13.46 -7.15 -46.04
CA THR A 58 -12.89 -5.79 -45.94
C THR A 58 -11.50 -5.77 -45.30
N PHE A 59 -11.22 -6.72 -44.41
CA PHE A 59 -9.97 -6.83 -43.66
C PHE A 59 -8.80 -7.30 -44.53
N ILE A 60 -9.04 -8.20 -45.50
CA ILE A 60 -8.01 -8.65 -46.44
C ILE A 60 -8.10 -7.79 -47.69
N ARG A 61 -7.03 -7.05 -48.00
CA ARG A 61 -6.99 -6.22 -49.21
C ARG A 61 -7.29 -7.04 -50.48
N PRO A 62 -8.04 -6.48 -51.46
CA PRO A 62 -8.55 -7.25 -52.61
C PRO A 62 -7.51 -8.06 -53.39
N ASP A 63 -6.30 -7.52 -53.58
CA ASP A 63 -5.19 -8.17 -54.30
C ASP A 63 -4.56 -9.35 -53.53
N TYR A 64 -4.89 -9.52 -52.24
CA TYR A 64 -4.35 -10.57 -51.38
C TYR A 64 -5.34 -11.68 -51.08
N VAL A 65 -6.62 -11.52 -51.41
CA VAL A 65 -7.66 -12.50 -51.06
C VAL A 65 -7.28 -13.91 -51.54
N ASN A 66 -6.66 -14.05 -52.72
CA ASN A 66 -6.28 -15.36 -53.28
C ASN A 66 -4.82 -15.79 -53.02
N ARG A 67 -4.07 -15.04 -52.20
CA ARG A 67 -2.65 -15.29 -51.92
C ARG A 67 -2.47 -16.30 -50.78
N MET A 68 -2.39 -17.58 -51.13
CA MET A 68 -2.20 -18.68 -50.16
C MET A 68 -0.74 -18.86 -49.69
N ASP A 69 0.19 -18.15 -50.30
CA ASP A 69 1.60 -18.05 -49.88
C ASP A 69 1.79 -17.12 -48.67
N VAL A 70 0.83 -16.22 -48.41
CA VAL A 70 0.84 -15.35 -47.23
C VAL A 70 0.20 -16.10 -46.06
N LYS A 71 1.04 -16.52 -45.09
CA LYS A 71 0.66 -17.38 -43.95
C LYS A 71 -0.68 -17.02 -43.30
N ASN A 72 -0.86 -15.75 -42.91
CA ASN A 72 -2.06 -15.32 -42.18
C ASN A 72 -3.29 -15.19 -43.08
N VAL A 73 -3.12 -14.80 -44.35
CA VAL A 73 -4.23 -14.78 -45.33
C VAL A 73 -4.77 -16.19 -45.51
N LYS A 74 -3.88 -17.15 -45.79
CA LYS A 74 -4.24 -18.58 -45.89
C LYS A 74 -4.98 -19.05 -44.64
N ARG A 75 -4.39 -18.83 -43.46
CA ARG A 75 -4.97 -19.26 -42.18
C ARG A 75 -6.37 -18.68 -41.96
N PHE A 76 -6.56 -17.37 -42.12
CA PHE A 76 -7.85 -16.73 -41.88
C PHE A 76 -8.93 -17.19 -42.84
N ARG A 77 -8.56 -17.47 -44.10
CA ARG A 77 -9.51 -18.01 -45.09
C ARG A 77 -9.91 -19.45 -44.78
N GLU A 78 -8.93 -20.30 -44.47
CA GLU A 78 -9.18 -21.72 -44.17
C GLU A 78 -10.00 -21.92 -42.89
N THR A 79 -9.92 -20.98 -41.95
CA THR A 79 -10.66 -21.05 -40.68
C THR A 79 -11.85 -20.10 -40.62
N ARG A 80 -12.35 -19.60 -41.75
CA ARG A 80 -13.50 -18.68 -41.77
C ARG A 80 -14.73 -19.36 -41.17
N LEU A 81 -15.37 -18.67 -40.23
CA LEU A 81 -16.72 -18.98 -39.74
C LEU A 81 -17.67 -17.83 -40.10
N THR A 82 -18.93 -18.16 -40.36
CA THR A 82 -20.01 -17.19 -40.51
C THR A 82 -20.40 -16.60 -39.16
N MET A 83 -21.10 -15.47 -39.17
CA MET A 83 -21.56 -14.83 -37.92
C MET A 83 -22.54 -15.72 -37.15
N GLU A 84 -23.41 -16.45 -37.85
CA GLU A 84 -24.34 -17.40 -37.21
C GLU A 84 -23.61 -18.58 -36.56
N GLU A 85 -22.50 -19.03 -37.15
CA GLU A 85 -21.64 -20.04 -36.55
C GLU A 85 -20.92 -19.53 -35.30
N PHE A 86 -20.43 -18.28 -35.33
CA PHE A 86 -19.88 -17.66 -34.13
C PHE A 86 -20.92 -17.46 -33.03
N LYS A 87 -22.17 -17.11 -33.36
CA LYS A 87 -23.26 -17.00 -32.39
C LYS A 87 -23.53 -18.34 -31.69
N LYS A 88 -23.58 -19.45 -32.43
CA LYS A 88 -23.71 -20.79 -31.85
C LYS A 88 -22.59 -21.11 -30.84
N LEU A 89 -21.34 -20.79 -31.19
CA LEU A 89 -20.21 -20.98 -30.28
C LEU A 89 -20.31 -20.07 -29.05
N LYS A 90 -20.76 -18.82 -29.23
CA LYS A 90 -20.97 -17.86 -28.15
C LYS A 90 -22.07 -18.33 -27.18
N GLU A 91 -23.19 -18.81 -27.70
CA GLU A 91 -24.28 -19.41 -26.90
C GLU A 91 -23.77 -20.58 -26.07
N ALA A 92 -22.99 -21.49 -26.66
CA ALA A 92 -22.41 -22.62 -25.93
C ALA A 92 -21.47 -22.20 -24.79
N VAL A 93 -20.72 -21.11 -24.96
CA VAL A 93 -19.90 -20.53 -23.88
C VAL A 93 -20.77 -19.99 -22.75
N SER A 94 -21.85 -19.28 -23.09
CA SER A 94 -22.82 -18.77 -22.12
C SER A 94 -23.54 -19.89 -21.37
N ASP A 95 -23.97 -20.95 -22.07
CA ASP A 95 -24.62 -22.12 -21.49
C ASP A 95 -23.68 -22.88 -20.52
N ALA A 96 -22.38 -22.90 -20.83
CA ALA A 96 -21.34 -23.43 -19.94
C ALA A 96 -21.02 -22.51 -18.74
N GLY A 97 -21.78 -21.42 -18.54
CA GLY A 97 -21.62 -20.48 -17.44
C GLY A 97 -20.28 -19.74 -17.47
N MET A 98 -19.71 -19.52 -18.65
CA MET A 98 -18.51 -18.70 -18.87
C MET A 98 -18.89 -17.38 -19.51
N PHE A 99 -18.10 -16.34 -19.24
CA PHE A 99 -18.24 -15.06 -19.94
C PHE A 99 -17.77 -15.18 -21.39
N THR A 100 -18.30 -14.30 -22.22
CA THR A 100 -17.99 -14.21 -23.64
C THR A 100 -17.13 -12.99 -23.90
N MET A 101 -16.00 -13.19 -24.57
CA MET A 101 -15.10 -12.10 -24.96
C MET A 101 -14.83 -12.17 -26.45
N CYS A 102 -14.67 -11.01 -27.09
CA CYS A 102 -14.27 -10.97 -28.49
C CYS A 102 -13.22 -9.90 -28.76
N THR A 103 -12.27 -10.22 -29.64
CA THR A 103 -11.29 -9.29 -30.19
C THR A 103 -11.72 -8.89 -31.60
N PRO A 104 -12.33 -7.70 -31.81
CA PRO A 104 -12.52 -7.18 -33.16
C PRO A 104 -11.21 -6.62 -33.71
N PHE A 105 -11.02 -6.76 -35.03
CA PHE A 105 -9.85 -6.23 -35.74
C PHE A 105 -10.20 -5.15 -36.78
N ASP A 106 -11.49 -4.80 -36.88
CA ASP A 106 -12.05 -3.77 -37.77
C ASP A 106 -13.35 -3.21 -37.14
N GLU A 107 -13.80 -2.05 -37.61
CA GLU A 107 -14.93 -1.31 -37.04
C GLU A 107 -16.24 -2.09 -37.16
N VAL A 108 -16.46 -2.74 -38.30
CA VAL A 108 -17.64 -3.60 -38.54
C VAL A 108 -17.69 -4.74 -37.53
N SER A 109 -16.54 -5.36 -37.26
CA SER A 109 -16.41 -6.38 -36.23
C SER A 109 -16.67 -5.84 -34.84
N ALA A 110 -16.24 -4.62 -34.50
CA ALA A 110 -16.51 -4.00 -33.21
C ALA A 110 -18.01 -3.74 -32.99
N GLU A 111 -18.72 -3.30 -34.04
CA GLU A 111 -20.18 -3.14 -34.02
C GLU A 111 -20.88 -4.50 -33.82
N ARG A 112 -20.48 -5.53 -34.59
CA ARG A 112 -21.02 -6.90 -34.44
C ARG A 112 -20.80 -7.48 -33.04
N VAL A 113 -19.67 -7.19 -32.40
CA VAL A 113 -19.41 -7.62 -31.01
C VAL A 113 -20.43 -7.02 -30.04
N ALA A 114 -20.82 -5.76 -30.21
CA ALA A 114 -21.87 -5.15 -29.41
C ALA A 114 -23.24 -5.75 -29.73
N GLU A 115 -23.58 -5.91 -31.01
CA GLU A 115 -24.85 -6.50 -31.47
C GLU A 115 -25.06 -7.94 -30.97
N HIS A 116 -23.98 -8.75 -30.96
CA HIS A 116 -24.03 -10.13 -30.48
C HIS A 116 -24.06 -10.25 -28.95
N GLY A 117 -23.97 -9.13 -28.23
CA GLY A 117 -24.07 -9.07 -26.77
C GLY A 117 -22.94 -9.83 -26.07
N TYR A 118 -21.69 -9.55 -26.43
CA TYR A 118 -20.51 -10.03 -25.70
C TYR A 118 -20.33 -9.31 -24.37
N ASP A 119 -19.80 -10.00 -23.35
CA ASP A 119 -19.59 -9.43 -22.01
C ASP A 119 -18.40 -8.46 -21.96
N PHE A 120 -17.37 -8.75 -22.77
CA PHE A 120 -16.10 -8.01 -22.81
C PHE A 120 -15.62 -7.82 -24.24
N ILE A 121 -14.98 -6.68 -24.50
CA ILE A 121 -14.28 -6.40 -25.75
C ILE A 121 -12.77 -6.36 -25.51
N LYS A 122 -12.03 -7.14 -26.28
CA LYS A 122 -10.57 -7.22 -26.20
C LYS A 122 -9.96 -6.35 -27.29
N VAL A 123 -8.99 -5.51 -26.93
CA VAL A 123 -8.10 -4.85 -27.90
C VAL A 123 -6.79 -5.65 -27.97
N ALA A 124 -6.43 -6.12 -29.16
CA ALA A 124 -5.15 -6.80 -29.41
C ALA A 124 -3.98 -5.82 -29.37
N SER A 125 -2.77 -6.29 -29.06
CA SER A 125 -1.58 -5.43 -29.01
C SER A 125 -1.30 -4.75 -30.36
N CYS A 126 -1.53 -5.44 -31.48
CA CYS A 126 -1.39 -4.87 -32.81
C CYS A 126 -2.39 -3.74 -33.12
N SER A 127 -3.46 -3.64 -32.33
CA SER A 127 -4.55 -2.67 -32.49
C SER A 127 -4.58 -1.60 -31.40
N ILE A 128 -3.62 -1.60 -30.46
CA ILE A 128 -3.60 -0.60 -29.37
C ILE A 128 -3.36 0.83 -29.86
N GLY A 129 -2.80 1.00 -31.06
CA GLY A 129 -2.63 2.30 -31.73
C GLY A 129 -3.60 2.54 -32.88
N ASP A 130 -4.58 1.64 -33.09
CA ASP A 130 -5.57 1.74 -34.17
C ASP A 130 -6.73 2.63 -33.74
N TRP A 131 -6.55 3.95 -33.88
CA TRP A 131 -7.52 4.94 -33.39
C TRP A 131 -8.93 4.81 -33.99
N PRO A 132 -9.13 4.56 -35.30
CA PRO A 132 -10.46 4.28 -35.85
C PRO A 132 -11.16 3.11 -35.17
N LEU A 133 -10.45 2.00 -34.96
CA LEU A 133 -10.98 0.85 -34.23
C LEU A 133 -11.27 1.17 -32.76
N LEU A 134 -10.38 1.90 -32.07
CA LEU A 134 -10.59 2.29 -30.67
C LEU A 134 -11.82 3.21 -30.51
N GLU A 135 -12.10 4.07 -31.50
CA GLU A 135 -13.33 4.86 -31.54
C GLU A 135 -14.58 3.99 -31.69
N ALA A 136 -14.56 3.00 -32.59
CA ALA A 136 -15.65 2.04 -32.74
C ALA A 136 -15.86 1.22 -31.46
N VAL A 137 -14.78 0.68 -30.86
CA VAL A 137 -14.80 -0.02 -29.57
C VAL A 137 -15.40 0.86 -28.47
N ALA A 138 -15.06 2.15 -28.42
CA ALA A 138 -15.59 3.05 -27.40
C ALA A 138 -17.09 3.36 -27.55
N LYS A 139 -17.66 3.24 -28.75
CA LYS A 139 -19.11 3.40 -28.98
C LYS A 139 -19.90 2.24 -28.39
N THR A 140 -19.31 1.04 -28.31
CA THR A 140 -19.97 -0.16 -27.75
C THR A 140 -20.32 -0.03 -26.26
N LYS A 141 -19.58 0.81 -25.51
CA LYS A 141 -19.65 0.94 -24.04
C LYS A 141 -19.38 -0.35 -23.25
N LEU A 142 -18.93 -1.41 -23.92
CA LEU A 142 -18.53 -2.64 -23.25
C LEU A 142 -17.25 -2.42 -22.44
N PRO A 143 -17.04 -3.17 -21.33
CA PRO A 143 -15.77 -3.17 -20.62
C PRO A 143 -14.63 -3.66 -21.53
N VAL A 144 -13.53 -2.90 -21.54
CA VAL A 144 -12.39 -3.09 -22.46
C VAL A 144 -11.23 -3.78 -21.75
N ILE A 145 -10.62 -4.76 -22.40
CA ILE A 145 -9.38 -5.41 -21.96
C ILE A 145 -8.32 -5.23 -23.05
N ALA A 146 -7.32 -4.38 -22.83
CA ALA A 146 -6.33 -4.02 -23.86
C ALA A 146 -4.97 -4.67 -23.60
N SER A 147 -4.39 -5.31 -24.62
CA SER A 147 -3.05 -5.91 -24.55
C SER A 147 -2.00 -4.91 -25.02
N THR A 148 -0.81 -4.93 -24.40
CA THR A 148 0.18 -3.84 -24.51
C THR A 148 1.53 -4.25 -25.10
N ALA A 149 1.68 -5.47 -25.64
CA ALA A 149 2.95 -5.96 -26.18
C ALA A 149 3.57 -4.98 -27.19
N GLY A 150 4.84 -4.64 -26.99
CA GLY A 150 5.61 -3.77 -27.87
C GLY A 150 5.15 -2.31 -27.91
N SER A 151 4.16 -1.93 -27.10
CA SER A 151 3.66 -0.56 -27.07
C SER A 151 4.53 0.33 -26.19
N LEU A 152 4.81 1.55 -26.65
CA LEU A 152 5.47 2.57 -25.85
C LEU A 152 4.54 3.01 -24.71
N LEU A 153 5.12 3.40 -23.56
CA LEU A 153 4.34 3.90 -22.42
C LEU A 153 3.43 5.09 -22.79
N GLU A 154 3.89 5.97 -23.67
CA GLU A 154 3.07 7.10 -24.16
C GLU A 154 1.82 6.64 -24.90
N ASN A 155 1.90 5.58 -25.71
CA ASN A 155 0.73 5.02 -26.39
C ASN A 155 -0.25 4.41 -25.38
N ILE A 156 0.26 3.72 -24.37
CA ILE A 156 -0.56 3.16 -23.29
C ILE A 156 -1.24 4.30 -22.50
N ASP A 157 -0.53 5.40 -22.20
CA ASP A 157 -1.09 6.58 -21.55
C ASP A 157 -2.25 7.18 -22.35
N ASN A 158 -2.07 7.31 -23.66
CA ASN A 158 -3.10 7.85 -24.55
C ASN A 158 -4.36 6.97 -24.57
N VAL A 159 -4.20 5.65 -24.61
CA VAL A 159 -5.32 4.70 -24.54
C VAL A 159 -6.03 4.75 -23.18
N VAL A 160 -5.28 4.78 -22.07
CA VAL A 160 -5.85 4.89 -20.72
C VAL A 160 -6.65 6.19 -20.58
N ARG A 161 -6.09 7.33 -21.00
CA ARG A 161 -6.79 8.62 -21.00
C ARG A 161 -8.04 8.57 -21.86
N PHE A 162 -7.94 8.02 -23.07
CA PHE A 162 -9.04 7.93 -24.03
C PHE A 162 -10.26 7.21 -23.46
N PHE A 163 -10.08 6.04 -22.83
CA PHE A 163 -11.17 5.29 -22.20
C PHE A 163 -11.65 5.91 -20.88
N LYS A 164 -10.73 6.44 -20.07
CA LYS A 164 -11.07 7.11 -18.79
C LYS A 164 -11.93 8.35 -18.99
N HIS A 165 -11.60 9.21 -19.96
CA HIS A 165 -12.43 10.38 -20.30
C HIS A 165 -13.84 10.01 -20.75
N ARG A 166 -14.00 8.84 -21.37
CA ARG A 166 -15.28 8.30 -21.83
C ARG A 166 -16.03 7.48 -20.78
N ARG A 167 -15.44 7.33 -19.58
CA ARG A 167 -15.98 6.53 -18.46
C ARG A 167 -16.25 5.08 -18.85
N ILE A 168 -15.36 4.51 -19.67
CA ILE A 168 -15.42 3.11 -20.07
C ILE A 168 -14.44 2.33 -19.18
N SER A 169 -14.91 1.23 -18.59
CA SER A 169 -14.07 0.36 -17.77
C SER A 169 -12.95 -0.24 -18.61
N LEU A 170 -11.71 -0.14 -18.12
CA LEU A 170 -10.52 -0.61 -18.81
C LEU A 170 -9.72 -1.54 -17.89
N ALA A 171 -9.19 -2.61 -18.47
CA ALA A 171 -8.09 -3.39 -17.91
C ALA A 171 -6.93 -3.45 -18.92
N LEU A 172 -5.70 -3.50 -18.41
CA LEU A 172 -4.49 -3.62 -19.22
C LEU A 172 -3.86 -5.00 -19.03
N MET A 173 -3.42 -5.61 -20.12
CA MET A 173 -2.71 -6.88 -20.10
C MET A 173 -1.24 -6.63 -20.45
N HIS A 174 -0.34 -7.00 -19.54
CA HIS A 174 1.05 -7.25 -19.91
C HIS A 174 1.10 -8.47 -20.83
N CYS A 175 1.84 -8.38 -21.93
CA CYS A 175 2.12 -9.50 -22.81
C CYS A 175 3.34 -9.21 -23.69
N VAL A 176 3.86 -10.26 -24.31
CA VAL A 176 5.01 -10.21 -25.23
C VAL A 176 4.59 -10.89 -26.53
N ALA A 177 4.83 -10.24 -27.67
CA ALA A 177 4.39 -10.72 -28.98
C ALA A 177 5.40 -11.69 -29.64
N GLU A 178 5.88 -12.67 -28.88
CA GLU A 178 6.74 -13.76 -29.33
C GLU A 178 5.96 -15.07 -29.19
N TYR A 179 6.06 -15.98 -30.17
CA TYR A 179 5.17 -17.14 -30.28
C TYR A 179 5.96 -18.43 -30.58
N PRO A 180 6.41 -19.21 -29.57
CA PRO A 180 6.23 -18.98 -28.13
C PRO A 180 7.24 -17.97 -27.54
N THR A 181 6.88 -17.35 -26.41
CA THR A 181 7.79 -16.50 -25.62
C THR A 181 8.63 -17.34 -24.67
N VAL A 182 9.96 -17.19 -24.71
CA VAL A 182 10.87 -17.86 -23.75
C VAL A 182 10.87 -17.14 -22.40
N SER A 183 11.17 -17.87 -21.31
CA SER A 183 11.08 -17.33 -19.94
C SER A 183 11.92 -16.06 -19.72
N SER A 184 13.09 -15.95 -20.34
CA SER A 184 13.96 -14.77 -20.23
C SER A 184 13.39 -13.52 -20.87
N HIS A 185 12.38 -13.64 -21.76
CA HIS A 185 11.75 -12.52 -22.46
C HIS A 185 10.37 -12.18 -21.91
N LEU A 186 9.87 -12.89 -20.89
CA LEU A 186 8.53 -12.65 -20.33
C LEU A 186 8.38 -11.27 -19.67
N GLU A 187 9.48 -10.67 -19.21
CA GLU A 187 9.50 -9.30 -18.68
C GLU A 187 8.44 -9.05 -17.57
N MET A 188 8.33 -9.95 -16.60
CA MET A 188 7.21 -9.95 -15.64
C MET A 188 7.15 -8.69 -14.74
N ASN A 189 8.24 -7.93 -14.61
CA ASN A 189 8.25 -6.65 -13.87
C ASN A 189 7.37 -5.57 -14.55
N GLN A 190 6.99 -5.75 -15.81
CA GLN A 190 6.05 -4.84 -16.48
C GLN A 190 4.66 -4.86 -15.82
N ILE A 191 4.27 -5.94 -15.15
CA ILE A 191 3.04 -5.97 -14.34
C ILE A 191 3.11 -4.93 -13.20
N ASP A 192 4.24 -4.84 -12.50
CA ASP A 192 4.44 -3.87 -11.42
C ASP A 192 4.46 -2.43 -11.97
N LEU A 193 5.09 -2.23 -13.12
CA LEU A 193 5.12 -0.94 -13.81
C LEU A 193 3.70 -0.45 -14.14
N LEU A 194 2.88 -1.31 -14.76
CA LEU A 194 1.50 -0.98 -15.12
C LEU A 194 0.65 -0.69 -13.89
N LYS A 195 0.77 -1.51 -12.83
CA LYS A 195 0.03 -1.30 -11.57
C LYS A 195 0.41 0.00 -10.87
N LYS A 196 1.71 0.32 -10.81
CA LYS A 196 2.20 1.56 -10.20
C LYS A 196 1.77 2.78 -11.01
N ARG A 197 1.79 2.69 -12.34
CA ARG A 197 1.44 3.81 -13.23
C ARG A 197 -0.07 4.06 -13.30
N TYR A 198 -0.88 3.00 -13.22
CA TYR A 198 -2.34 3.06 -13.35
C TYR A 198 -3.03 2.37 -12.17
N PRO A 199 -2.99 2.96 -10.96
CA PRO A 199 -3.46 2.30 -9.73
C PRO A 199 -4.97 2.03 -9.72
N ASP A 200 -5.75 2.74 -10.53
CA ASP A 200 -7.20 2.56 -10.70
C ASP A 200 -7.59 1.62 -11.86
N VAL A 201 -6.61 1.03 -12.56
CA VAL A 201 -6.83 0.16 -13.71
C VAL A 201 -6.44 -1.27 -13.34
N THR A 202 -7.33 -2.23 -13.62
CA THR A 202 -7.02 -3.65 -13.40
C THR A 202 -5.92 -4.09 -14.37
N VAL A 203 -4.88 -4.73 -13.83
CA VAL A 203 -3.76 -5.27 -14.61
C VAL A 203 -3.85 -6.79 -14.68
N GLY A 204 -3.63 -7.34 -15.87
CA GLY A 204 -3.58 -8.75 -16.15
C GLY A 204 -2.33 -9.18 -16.92
N PHE A 205 -2.28 -10.47 -17.26
CA PHE A 205 -1.19 -11.11 -17.99
C PHE A 205 -1.76 -11.99 -19.11
N SER A 206 -1.42 -11.66 -20.34
CA SER A 206 -1.74 -12.45 -21.53
C SER A 206 -0.46 -13.09 -22.02
N THR A 207 -0.44 -14.42 -22.16
CA THR A 207 0.80 -15.15 -22.42
C THR A 207 0.78 -15.96 -23.71
N HIS A 208 1.98 -16.16 -24.24
CA HIS A 208 2.30 -16.99 -25.39
C HIS A 208 3.49 -17.91 -25.06
N GLU A 209 3.76 -18.17 -23.78
CA GLU A 209 4.76 -19.14 -23.35
C GLU A 209 4.42 -20.57 -23.80
N GLU A 210 5.42 -21.44 -23.79
CA GLU A 210 5.23 -22.87 -24.08
C GLU A 210 4.14 -23.47 -23.15
N PRO A 211 3.20 -24.29 -23.67
CA PRO A 211 2.07 -24.82 -22.91
C PRO A 211 2.44 -25.57 -21.62
N GLU A 212 3.61 -26.19 -21.59
CA GLU A 212 4.11 -26.97 -20.46
C GLU A 212 4.70 -26.09 -19.34
N ASN A 213 5.08 -24.86 -19.66
CA ASN A 213 5.62 -23.89 -18.73
C ASN A 213 4.48 -23.34 -17.84
N MET A 214 4.65 -23.44 -16.51
CA MET A 214 3.63 -23.07 -15.52
C MET A 214 4.16 -22.08 -14.48
N GLU A 215 5.43 -21.73 -14.55
CA GLU A 215 6.09 -20.78 -13.69
C GLU A 215 5.55 -19.35 -13.89
N PRO A 216 5.25 -18.87 -15.12
CA PRO A 216 4.85 -17.50 -15.34
C PRO A 216 3.51 -17.16 -14.68
N ILE A 217 2.57 -18.09 -14.60
CA ILE A 217 1.30 -17.87 -13.91
C ILE A 217 1.48 -17.66 -12.41
N LEU A 218 2.44 -18.35 -11.79
CA LEU A 218 2.78 -18.15 -10.39
C LEU A 218 3.30 -16.72 -10.18
N VAL A 219 4.22 -16.28 -11.04
CA VAL A 219 4.82 -14.94 -10.97
C VAL A 219 3.77 -13.86 -11.25
N ALA A 220 2.93 -14.04 -12.27
CA ALA A 220 1.87 -13.09 -12.62
C ALA A 220 0.87 -12.91 -11.47
N ALA A 221 0.42 -14.03 -10.88
CA ALA A 221 -0.48 -14.00 -9.72
C ALA A 221 0.18 -13.32 -8.52
N ALA A 222 1.45 -13.62 -8.23
CA ALA A 222 2.21 -13.03 -7.13
C ALA A 222 2.45 -11.52 -7.30
N LYS A 223 2.67 -11.05 -8.53
CA LYS A 223 2.74 -9.60 -8.84
C LYS A 223 1.36 -8.92 -8.80
N GLY A 224 0.31 -9.70 -8.59
CA GLY A 224 -1.05 -9.23 -8.39
C GLY A 224 -1.79 -8.89 -9.68
N ALA A 225 -1.48 -9.58 -10.77
CA ALA A 225 -2.37 -9.64 -11.92
C ALA A 225 -3.74 -10.23 -11.51
N ARG A 226 -4.81 -9.82 -12.21
CA ARG A 226 -6.19 -10.26 -11.94
C ARG A 226 -6.92 -10.81 -13.16
N ILE A 227 -6.35 -10.67 -14.34
CA ILE A 227 -6.84 -11.27 -15.57
C ILE A 227 -5.71 -12.09 -16.16
N PHE A 228 -5.98 -13.32 -16.57
CA PHE A 228 -5.00 -14.22 -17.16
C PHE A 228 -5.52 -14.72 -18.49
N GLU A 229 -4.75 -14.64 -19.56
CA GLU A 229 -5.17 -15.08 -20.89
C GLU A 229 -4.15 -16.04 -21.48
N ARG A 230 -4.63 -17.20 -21.98
CA ARG A 230 -3.82 -18.21 -22.66
C ARG A 230 -4.57 -18.79 -23.85
N HIS A 231 -3.86 -19.09 -24.93
CA HIS A 231 -4.44 -19.77 -26.08
C HIS A 231 -4.82 -21.21 -25.72
N VAL A 232 -5.95 -21.68 -26.26
CA VAL A 232 -6.47 -23.04 -26.01
C VAL A 232 -6.82 -23.76 -27.30
N GLY A 233 -6.73 -25.08 -27.30
CA GLY A 233 -7.21 -25.91 -28.38
C GLY A 233 -7.39 -27.36 -27.96
N LEU A 234 -7.93 -28.18 -28.85
CA LEU A 234 -8.11 -29.61 -28.63
C LEU A 234 -7.41 -30.36 -29.77
N PRO A 235 -6.31 -31.08 -29.51
CA PRO A 235 -5.70 -31.89 -30.55
C PRO A 235 -6.62 -33.06 -30.93
N THR A 236 -6.52 -33.49 -32.18
CA THR A 236 -7.16 -34.71 -32.69
C THR A 236 -6.16 -35.45 -33.57
N ASP A 237 -6.52 -36.63 -34.09
CA ASP A 237 -5.68 -37.37 -35.04
C ASP A 237 -5.31 -36.54 -36.28
N THR A 238 -6.09 -35.52 -36.62
CA THR A 238 -5.89 -34.65 -37.79
C THR A 238 -5.57 -33.19 -37.44
N ILE A 239 -5.68 -32.78 -36.17
CA ILE A 239 -5.47 -31.40 -35.72
C ILE A 239 -4.30 -31.36 -34.74
N THR A 240 -3.19 -30.77 -35.17
CA THR A 240 -2.05 -30.45 -34.31
C THR A 240 -2.13 -28.99 -33.83
N LEU A 241 -1.92 -28.77 -32.53
CA LEU A 241 -1.89 -27.43 -31.97
C LEU A 241 -0.59 -26.70 -32.33
N ASN A 242 -0.66 -25.37 -32.34
CA ASN A 242 0.54 -24.54 -32.41
C ASN A 242 1.32 -24.62 -31.08
N LYS A 243 2.57 -24.11 -31.07
CA LYS A 243 3.50 -24.21 -29.93
C LYS A 243 3.18 -23.31 -28.72
N TYR A 244 2.05 -22.60 -28.73
CA TYR A 244 1.66 -21.65 -27.69
C TYR A 244 0.19 -21.81 -27.26
N SER A 245 -0.50 -22.82 -27.78
CA SER A 245 -1.88 -23.19 -27.42
C SER A 245 -1.87 -24.37 -26.47
N SER A 246 -2.59 -24.24 -25.37
CA SER A 246 -2.71 -25.29 -24.36
C SER A 246 -3.89 -26.23 -24.60
N THR A 247 -3.69 -27.51 -24.29
CA THR A 247 -4.76 -28.51 -24.17
C THR A 247 -5.58 -28.28 -22.88
N PRO A 248 -6.77 -28.90 -22.75
CA PRO A 248 -7.53 -28.84 -21.51
C PRO A 248 -6.74 -29.33 -20.28
N GLU A 249 -5.90 -30.35 -20.43
CA GLU A 249 -5.07 -30.89 -19.34
C GLU A 249 -4.01 -29.88 -18.89
N GLU A 250 -3.41 -29.15 -19.83
CA GLU A 250 -2.47 -28.07 -19.56
C GLU A 250 -3.14 -26.89 -18.86
N ILE A 251 -4.35 -26.51 -19.30
CA ILE A 251 -5.13 -25.48 -18.61
C ILE A 251 -5.50 -25.92 -17.20
N SER A 252 -5.85 -27.18 -16.96
CA SER A 252 -6.12 -27.68 -15.61
C SER A 252 -4.89 -27.53 -14.68
N ARG A 253 -3.68 -27.85 -15.19
CA ARG A 253 -2.42 -27.61 -14.45
C ARG A 253 -2.17 -26.11 -14.22
N TRP A 254 -2.45 -25.28 -15.21
CA TRP A 254 -2.29 -23.82 -15.14
C TRP A 254 -3.19 -23.20 -14.06
N LEU A 255 -4.46 -23.61 -13.99
CA LEU A 255 -5.40 -23.18 -12.96
C LEU A 255 -4.99 -23.66 -11.56
N ALA A 256 -4.52 -24.91 -11.43
CA ALA A 256 -4.01 -25.44 -10.17
C ALA A 256 -2.84 -24.60 -9.65
N LYS A 257 -1.90 -24.22 -10.52
CA LYS A 257 -0.74 -23.38 -10.17
C LYS A 257 -1.18 -21.97 -9.78
N ALA A 258 -2.12 -21.37 -10.49
CA ALA A 258 -2.66 -20.07 -10.11
C ALA A 258 -3.33 -20.09 -8.72
N LYS A 259 -4.10 -21.14 -8.41
CA LYS A 259 -4.67 -21.36 -7.08
C LYS A 259 -3.58 -21.41 -6.02
N THR A 260 -2.56 -22.25 -6.21
CA THR A 260 -1.43 -22.36 -5.27
C THR A 260 -0.72 -21.02 -5.07
N ALA A 261 -0.47 -20.25 -6.14
CA ALA A 261 0.16 -18.93 -6.00
C ALA A 261 -0.69 -17.97 -5.17
N LEU A 262 -2.00 -17.92 -5.40
CA LEU A 262 -2.90 -17.04 -4.64
C LEU A 262 -2.97 -17.43 -3.17
N GLU A 263 -3.00 -18.73 -2.85
CA GLU A 263 -2.90 -19.23 -1.47
C GLU A 263 -1.56 -18.83 -0.82
N MET A 264 -0.44 -18.96 -1.55
CA MET A 264 0.89 -18.56 -1.07
C MET A 264 1.01 -17.05 -0.84
N CYS A 265 0.34 -16.22 -1.66
CA CYS A 265 0.37 -14.76 -1.50
C CYS A 265 -0.36 -14.30 -0.23
N GLY A 266 -1.40 -15.04 0.19
CA GLY A 266 -2.09 -14.78 1.44
C GLY A 266 -2.92 -13.48 1.46
N VAL A 267 -3.05 -12.90 2.65
CA VAL A 267 -3.87 -11.70 2.87
C VAL A 267 -3.22 -10.46 2.24
N SER A 268 -4.05 -9.62 1.62
CA SER A 268 -3.69 -8.27 1.15
C SER A 268 -4.32 -7.22 2.06
N ASP A 269 -3.73 -6.03 2.11
CA ASP A 269 -4.21 -4.84 2.83
C ASP A 269 -4.30 -4.95 4.36
N LYS A 270 -3.96 -6.10 4.93
CA LYS A 270 -3.86 -6.33 6.37
C LYS A 270 -2.69 -7.23 6.73
N ARG A 271 -2.31 -7.21 8.01
CA ARG A 271 -1.33 -8.15 8.56
C ARG A 271 -1.96 -9.55 8.68
N TYR A 272 -1.20 -10.60 8.37
CA TYR A 272 -1.67 -11.97 8.60
C TYR A 272 -1.92 -12.20 10.09
N GLU A 273 -2.92 -13.04 10.38
CA GLU A 273 -3.24 -13.46 11.73
C GLU A 273 -2.39 -14.69 12.06
N SER A 274 -1.47 -14.53 13.01
CA SER A 274 -0.57 -15.61 13.44
C SER A 274 -1.36 -16.77 14.04
N SER A 275 -0.94 -17.98 13.71
CA SER A 275 -1.52 -19.20 14.30
C SER A 275 -1.24 -19.29 15.80
N ASP A 276 -2.05 -20.03 16.54
CA ASP A 276 -1.81 -20.24 17.97
C ASP A 276 -0.50 -21.00 18.20
N LYS A 277 -0.15 -21.94 17.31
CA LYS A 277 1.16 -22.60 17.32
C LYS A 277 2.31 -21.59 17.21
N GLU A 278 2.24 -20.67 16.25
CA GLU A 278 3.27 -19.64 16.07
C GLU A 278 3.41 -18.75 17.32
N LYS A 279 2.28 -18.32 17.91
CA LYS A 279 2.29 -17.54 19.16
C LYS A 279 2.95 -18.33 20.30
N THR A 280 2.61 -19.60 20.46
CA THR A 280 3.17 -20.47 21.50
C THR A 280 4.67 -20.69 21.29
N ASP A 281 5.10 -20.99 20.06
CA ASP A 281 6.52 -21.21 19.74
C ASP A 281 7.34 -19.93 19.99
N LEU A 282 6.83 -18.76 19.59
CA LEU A 282 7.47 -17.48 19.85
C LEU A 282 7.50 -17.15 21.35
N ALA A 283 6.41 -17.36 22.07
CA ALA A 283 6.33 -17.12 23.51
C ALA A 283 7.36 -17.96 24.27
N ALA A 284 7.55 -19.22 23.86
CA ALA A 284 8.56 -20.09 24.47
C ALA A 284 9.98 -19.55 24.34
N LEU A 285 10.30 -18.76 23.29
CA LEU A 285 11.62 -18.21 23.01
C LEU A 285 11.83 -16.78 23.56
N GLN A 286 10.84 -16.21 24.25
CA GLN A 286 10.94 -14.87 24.80
C GLN A 286 11.82 -14.83 26.06
N ARG A 287 12.34 -13.63 26.35
CA ARG A 287 13.04 -13.34 27.60
C ARG A 287 12.06 -12.80 28.63
N GLY A 288 12.05 -13.42 29.80
CA GLY A 288 11.35 -12.96 30.99
C GLY A 288 12.18 -11.94 31.77
N VAL A 289 11.52 -11.21 32.67
CA VAL A 289 12.13 -10.29 33.63
C VAL A 289 12.27 -10.98 34.97
N PHE A 290 13.46 -10.91 35.55
CA PHE A 290 13.82 -11.54 36.82
C PHE A 290 14.40 -10.51 37.77
N ALA A 291 14.19 -10.69 39.07
CA ALA A 291 14.69 -9.79 40.09
C ALA A 291 16.19 -10.03 40.31
N LYS A 292 17.03 -8.99 40.15
CA LYS A 292 18.48 -9.08 40.38
C LYS A 292 18.84 -9.05 41.88
N CYS A 293 17.94 -8.50 42.69
CA CYS A 293 18.04 -8.42 44.14
C CYS A 293 16.63 -8.54 44.73
N SER A 294 16.49 -8.55 46.06
CA SER A 294 15.16 -8.48 46.67
C SER A 294 14.49 -7.14 46.34
N ILE A 295 13.23 -7.18 45.91
CA ILE A 295 12.38 -6.04 45.55
C ILE A 295 11.21 -6.01 46.53
N LYS A 296 10.90 -4.87 47.12
CA LYS A 296 9.80 -4.69 48.07
C LYS A 296 8.55 -4.18 47.39
N THR A 297 7.40 -4.46 47.99
CA THR A 297 6.12 -3.90 47.56
C THR A 297 6.22 -2.37 47.46
N GLY A 298 5.86 -1.81 46.31
CA GLY A 298 5.93 -0.39 45.99
C GLY A 298 7.21 0.04 45.25
N ASP A 299 8.26 -0.78 45.23
CA ASP A 299 9.51 -0.46 44.54
C ASP A 299 9.32 -0.39 43.02
N GLU A 300 10.04 0.53 42.37
CA GLU A 300 10.09 0.63 40.91
C GLU A 300 11.06 -0.38 40.31
N LEU A 301 10.64 -1.06 39.24
CA LEU A 301 11.45 -1.99 38.48
C LEU A 301 12.31 -1.22 37.47
N THR A 302 13.61 -1.27 37.69
CA THR A 302 14.62 -0.55 36.90
C THR A 302 15.72 -1.50 36.45
N ARG A 303 16.57 -1.08 35.51
CA ARG A 303 17.70 -1.90 35.04
C ARG A 303 18.71 -2.26 36.15
N ASP A 304 18.67 -1.54 37.27
CA ASP A 304 19.58 -1.77 38.39
C ASP A 304 19.12 -2.94 39.27
N ASN A 305 17.81 -3.17 39.37
CA ASN A 305 17.22 -4.22 40.22
C ASN A 305 16.56 -5.38 39.45
N VAL A 306 16.52 -5.34 38.11
CA VAL A 306 16.11 -6.49 37.28
C VAL A 306 17.16 -6.92 36.27
N TYR A 307 17.07 -8.18 35.83
CA TYR A 307 17.75 -8.70 34.65
C TYR A 307 16.76 -9.43 33.75
N TYR A 308 17.21 -9.81 32.56
CA TYR A 308 16.37 -10.41 31.53
C TYR A 308 17.00 -11.71 31.05
N ALA A 309 16.26 -12.81 31.11
CA ALA A 309 16.78 -14.13 30.75
C ALA A 309 15.72 -15.00 30.08
N PHE A 310 16.18 -16.06 29.41
CA PHE A 310 15.36 -17.15 28.89
C PHE A 310 15.69 -18.42 29.70
N PRO A 311 14.74 -19.35 29.90
CA PRO A 311 13.35 -19.33 29.45
C PRO A 311 12.46 -18.42 30.30
N CYS A 312 11.30 -18.02 29.76
CA CYS A 312 10.27 -17.33 30.53
C CYS A 312 9.11 -18.26 30.90
N GLU A 313 8.41 -17.94 31.97
CA GLU A 313 7.21 -18.65 32.42
C GLU A 313 5.92 -18.01 31.87
N VAL A 314 4.85 -18.80 31.78
CA VAL A 314 3.54 -18.30 31.36
C VAL A 314 3.05 -17.24 32.35
N GLY A 315 2.76 -16.04 31.84
CA GLY A 315 2.31 -14.91 32.67
C GLY A 315 3.45 -14.09 33.28
N GLN A 316 4.71 -14.44 33.03
CA GLN A 316 5.86 -13.64 33.44
C GLN A 316 5.86 -12.27 32.74
N LEU A 317 6.30 -11.23 33.45
CA LEU A 317 6.64 -9.95 32.84
C LEU A 317 7.77 -10.18 31.82
N LEU A 318 7.59 -9.72 30.59
CA LEU A 318 8.55 -9.97 29.51
C LEU A 318 9.47 -8.77 29.31
N ALA A 319 10.66 -9.02 28.77
CA ALA A 319 11.60 -7.96 28.44
C ALA A 319 11.00 -6.92 27.48
N GLY A 320 10.07 -7.32 26.61
CA GLY A 320 9.34 -6.42 25.71
C GLY A 320 8.42 -5.42 26.43
N ASN A 321 8.03 -5.68 27.68
CA ASN A 321 7.27 -4.74 28.50
C ASN A 321 8.16 -3.63 29.11
N MET A 322 9.48 -3.86 29.18
CA MET A 322 10.45 -2.95 29.80
C MET A 322 10.82 -1.83 28.82
N SER A 323 9.95 -0.82 28.74
CA SER A 323 10.13 0.38 27.93
C SER A 323 10.56 1.57 28.78
N LYS A 324 11.29 2.54 28.21
CA LYS A 324 11.56 3.83 28.87
C LYS A 324 10.30 4.64 29.21
N TYR A 325 9.16 4.26 28.63
CA TYR A 325 7.85 4.86 28.87
C TYR A 325 6.99 4.05 29.85
N ALA A 326 7.41 2.84 30.20
CA ALA A 326 6.71 2.00 31.17
C ALA A 326 7.27 2.31 32.55
N GLN A 327 6.41 2.77 33.45
CA GLN A 327 6.72 2.80 34.88
C GLN A 327 6.08 1.56 35.49
N ILE A 328 6.90 0.68 36.07
CA ILE A 328 6.45 -0.61 36.58
C ILE A 328 6.83 -0.67 38.06
N THR A 329 5.85 -0.88 38.93
CA THR A 329 6.06 -0.99 40.39
C THR A 329 5.59 -2.33 40.92
N ALA A 330 6.30 -2.87 41.90
CA ALA A 330 5.97 -4.15 42.53
C ALA A 330 4.71 -4.04 43.40
N LYS A 331 3.80 -5.00 43.29
CA LYS A 331 2.61 -5.18 44.16
C LYS A 331 2.86 -6.12 45.34
N ALA A 332 3.95 -6.87 45.28
CA ALA A 332 4.34 -7.85 46.28
C ALA A 332 5.86 -7.82 46.46
N ASP A 333 6.33 -8.40 47.56
CA ASP A 333 7.75 -8.62 47.79
C ASP A 333 8.26 -9.75 46.89
N ILE A 334 9.36 -9.51 46.18
CA ILE A 334 9.99 -10.45 45.24
C ILE A 334 11.41 -10.76 45.72
N ALA A 335 11.76 -12.04 45.81
CA ALA A 335 13.10 -12.47 46.21
C ALA A 335 14.11 -12.26 45.07
N ALA A 336 15.41 -12.21 45.41
CA ALA A 336 16.47 -12.22 44.40
C ALA A 336 16.39 -13.49 43.53
N ASP A 337 16.69 -13.36 42.24
CA ASP A 337 16.51 -14.35 41.17
C ASP A 337 15.06 -14.83 40.99
N GLY A 338 14.10 -14.18 41.66
CA GLY A 338 12.69 -14.46 41.54
C GLY A 338 12.12 -14.07 40.18
N VAL A 339 11.17 -14.86 39.71
CA VAL A 339 10.33 -14.56 38.55
C VAL A 339 9.42 -13.39 38.88
N ILE A 340 9.39 -12.36 38.01
CA ILE A 340 8.48 -11.23 38.17
C ILE A 340 7.26 -11.49 37.28
N SER A 341 6.12 -11.81 37.89
CA SER A 341 4.87 -12.04 37.14
C SER A 341 4.21 -10.72 36.74
N MET A 342 3.43 -10.75 35.64
CA MET A 342 2.52 -9.65 35.29
C MET A 342 1.49 -9.38 36.39
N ALA A 343 1.12 -10.40 37.17
CA ALA A 343 0.19 -10.25 38.29
C ALA A 343 0.80 -9.47 39.47
N ASP A 344 2.11 -9.55 39.66
CA ASP A 344 2.84 -8.98 40.80
C ASP A 344 3.28 -7.53 40.55
N VAL A 345 2.85 -6.92 39.45
CA VAL A 345 3.25 -5.57 39.08
C VAL A 345 2.07 -4.67 38.73
N ASN A 346 2.19 -3.38 39.03
CA ASN A 346 1.43 -2.32 38.39
C ASN A 346 2.27 -1.78 37.23
N MET A 347 1.70 -1.70 36.04
CA MET A 347 2.37 -1.10 34.88
C MET A 347 1.55 0.08 34.39
N GLU A 348 2.14 1.26 34.43
CA GLU A 348 1.61 2.45 33.76
C GLU A 348 2.42 2.69 32.48
N ASN A 349 1.77 2.64 31.32
CA ASN A 349 2.42 2.93 30.05
C ASN A 349 2.14 4.38 29.63
N LYS A 350 3.18 5.22 29.67
CA LYS A 350 3.09 6.63 29.28
C LYS A 350 3.24 6.85 27.76
N ARG A 351 3.45 5.78 26.97
CA ARG A 351 3.68 5.87 25.52
C ARG A 351 2.53 6.54 24.77
N ASP A 352 1.29 6.19 25.08
CA ASP A 352 0.12 6.75 24.39
C ASP A 352 -0.04 8.23 24.70
N LYS A 353 0.23 8.63 25.96
CA LYS A 353 0.25 10.03 26.38
C LYS A 353 1.30 10.82 25.59
N VAL A 354 2.53 10.29 25.49
CA VAL A 354 3.61 10.90 24.71
C VAL A 354 3.24 10.98 23.23
N SER A 355 2.75 9.90 22.63
CA SER A 355 2.34 9.87 21.22
C SER A 355 1.25 10.88 20.91
N GLY A 356 0.24 11.00 21.78
CA GLY A 356 -0.83 11.99 21.62
C GLY A 356 -0.32 13.44 21.71
N ILE A 357 0.62 13.72 22.62
CA ILE A 357 1.27 15.04 22.71
C ILE A 357 2.02 15.36 21.41
N VAL A 358 2.77 14.39 20.89
CA VAL A 358 3.52 14.55 19.64
C VAL A 358 2.58 14.84 18.47
N GLN A 359 1.47 14.11 18.35
CA GLN A 359 0.46 14.39 17.32
C GLN A 359 -0.10 15.80 17.42
N ASP A 360 -0.39 16.29 18.63
CA ASP A 360 -0.87 17.66 18.83
C ASP A 360 0.18 18.71 18.43
N VAL A 361 1.46 18.46 18.74
CA VAL A 361 2.60 19.28 18.31
C VAL A 361 2.75 19.29 16.78
N MET A 362 2.70 18.13 16.13
CA MET A 362 2.81 18.07 14.66
C MET A 362 1.64 18.79 13.98
N LYS A 363 0.42 18.70 14.52
CA LYS A 363 -0.74 19.43 13.99
C LYS A 363 -0.56 20.94 14.04
N ILE A 364 -0.03 21.50 15.13
CA ILE A 364 0.18 22.95 15.22
C ILE A 364 1.35 23.43 14.35
N LEU A 365 2.43 22.63 14.24
CA LEU A 365 3.52 22.91 13.29
C LEU A 365 3.00 22.94 11.84
N LYS A 366 2.17 21.95 11.48
CA LYS A 366 1.53 21.87 10.15
C LYS A 366 0.63 23.08 9.89
N LYS A 367 -0.25 23.44 10.85
CA LYS A 367 -1.12 24.62 10.74
C LYS A 367 -0.33 25.92 10.57
N GLY A 368 0.83 26.02 11.23
CA GLY A 368 1.70 27.18 11.13
C GLY A 368 2.60 27.20 9.91
N ASN A 369 2.62 26.13 9.10
CA ASN A 369 3.60 25.91 8.04
C ASN A 369 5.05 26.07 8.56
N ILE A 370 5.33 25.49 9.74
CA ILE A 370 6.62 25.59 10.41
C ILE A 370 7.42 24.33 10.14
N LEU A 371 8.55 24.49 9.45
CA LEU A 371 9.50 23.42 9.20
C LEU A 371 10.46 23.27 10.38
N VAL A 372 10.77 22.02 10.70
CA VAL A 372 11.75 21.64 11.73
C VAL A 372 12.80 20.74 11.07
N PRO A 373 14.09 20.83 11.46
CA PRO A 373 15.10 19.93 10.92
C PRO A 373 14.77 18.47 11.30
N ALA A 374 14.95 17.54 10.36
CA ALA A 374 14.86 16.12 10.65
C ALA A 374 15.90 15.71 11.70
N ASP A 375 15.56 14.68 12.48
CA ASP A 375 16.37 14.16 13.59
C ASP A 375 16.64 15.17 14.73
N SER A 376 15.95 16.31 14.73
CA SER A 376 16.00 17.26 15.84
C SER A 376 15.57 16.57 17.13
N SER A 377 16.33 16.78 18.21
CA SER A 377 15.86 16.36 19.52
C SER A 377 14.66 17.19 19.92
N CYS A 378 13.61 16.50 20.36
CA CYS A 378 12.40 17.12 20.86
C CYS A 378 12.21 16.71 22.32
N GLU A 379 12.02 17.69 23.19
CA GLU A 379 11.80 17.51 24.61
C GLU A 379 10.38 17.96 24.95
N ILE A 380 9.57 17.01 25.44
CA ILE A 380 8.30 17.33 26.08
C ILE A 380 8.64 17.74 27.52
N SER A 381 8.54 19.02 27.84
CA SER A 381 8.74 19.53 29.19
C SER A 381 7.42 19.51 29.96
N HIS A 382 7.33 18.65 30.98
CA HIS A 382 6.13 18.38 31.76
C HIS A 382 6.43 18.53 33.26
N HIS A 383 6.61 19.77 33.72
CA HIS A 383 7.03 20.05 35.10
C HIS A 383 6.16 19.39 36.17
N TYR A 384 4.87 19.21 35.91
CA TYR A 384 3.90 18.61 36.82
C TYR A 384 3.41 17.23 36.36
N GLY A 385 4.18 16.56 35.49
CA GLY A 385 3.87 15.25 34.93
C GLY A 385 3.11 15.32 33.61
N LEU A 386 3.15 14.22 32.85
CA LEU A 386 2.54 14.13 31.51
C LEU A 386 1.03 14.34 31.50
N ASP A 387 0.33 14.02 32.60
CA ASP A 387 -1.12 14.21 32.70
C ASP A 387 -1.53 15.68 32.67
N LYS A 388 -0.70 16.54 33.26
CA LYS A 388 -0.92 17.99 33.27
C LYS A 388 -0.23 18.71 32.11
N TYR A 389 0.44 17.98 31.21
CA TYR A 389 1.24 18.62 30.15
C TYR A 389 0.42 19.61 29.32
N ARG A 390 -0.82 19.27 28.92
CA ARG A 390 -1.66 20.15 28.09
C ARG A 390 -2.11 21.43 28.82
N GLU A 391 -2.14 21.41 30.14
CA GLU A 391 -2.44 22.58 30.98
C GLU A 391 -1.18 23.39 31.27
N ILE A 392 -0.09 22.70 31.62
CA ILE A 392 1.18 23.31 31.99
C ILE A 392 2.38 22.51 31.47
N GLY A 393 3.08 23.08 30.50
CA GLY A 393 4.20 22.46 29.82
C GLY A 393 4.63 23.22 28.58
N VAL A 394 5.62 22.68 27.87
CA VAL A 394 6.04 23.17 26.56
C VAL A 394 6.78 22.06 25.83
N THR A 395 6.64 21.99 24.51
CA THR A 395 7.51 21.15 23.68
C THR A 395 8.65 21.99 23.11
N ILE A 396 9.87 21.50 23.24
CA ILE A 396 11.10 22.20 22.85
C ILE A 396 11.81 21.37 21.79
N ILE A 397 12.03 21.95 20.61
CA ILE A 397 12.72 21.30 19.49
C ILE A 397 14.06 21.99 19.31
N ASP A 398 15.15 21.28 19.62
CA ASP A 398 16.50 21.81 19.48
C ASP A 398 16.92 21.77 18.01
N CYS A 399 17.04 22.93 17.37
CA CYS A 399 17.49 23.03 15.98
C CYS A 399 19.02 23.16 15.92
N VAL A 400 19.59 24.05 16.73
CA VAL A 400 21.03 24.30 16.81
C VAL A 400 21.41 24.63 18.26
N ASN A 401 22.51 24.06 18.75
CA ASN A 401 23.12 24.49 20.01
C ASN A 401 24.65 24.45 19.90
N ARG A 402 25.25 25.59 19.55
CA ARG A 402 26.70 25.84 19.44
C ARG A 402 27.05 27.06 20.29
N GLU A 403 27.89 27.98 19.80
CA GLU A 403 28.11 29.30 20.43
C GLU A 403 26.81 30.14 20.51
N TYR A 404 25.85 29.83 19.63
CA TYR A 404 24.47 30.31 19.66
C TYR A 404 23.50 29.13 19.66
N CYS A 405 22.28 29.36 20.13
CA CYS A 405 21.23 28.37 20.20
C CYS A 405 20.00 28.87 19.43
N LYS A 406 19.40 27.96 18.66
CA LYS A 406 18.06 28.14 18.08
C LYS A 406 17.20 26.95 18.50
N LYS A 407 16.05 27.26 19.09
CA LYS A 407 15.03 26.28 19.44
C LYS A 407 13.69 26.72 18.88
N ILE A 408 12.84 25.75 18.58
CA ILE A 408 11.43 25.99 18.29
C ILE A 408 10.64 25.49 19.50
N LEU A 409 9.88 26.39 20.11
CA LEU A 409 9.02 26.09 21.24
C LEU A 409 7.57 26.05 20.76
N VAL A 410 6.86 25.03 21.20
CA VAL A 410 5.47 24.78 20.85
C VAL A 410 4.65 24.78 22.13
N VAL A 411 3.75 25.76 22.22
CA VAL A 411 2.77 25.93 23.29
C VAL A 411 1.40 25.58 22.71
N LEU A 412 0.76 24.54 23.25
CA LEU A 412 -0.56 24.10 22.83
C LEU A 412 -1.66 25.10 23.26
N PRO A 413 -2.87 25.04 22.68
CA PRO A 413 -3.97 25.90 23.09
C PRO A 413 -4.31 25.75 24.59
N ASN A 414 -4.45 26.88 25.28
CA ASN A 414 -4.68 27.00 26.73
C ASN A 414 -3.56 26.42 27.61
N GLN A 415 -2.37 26.23 27.06
CA GLN A 415 -1.21 25.75 27.81
C GLN A 415 -0.44 26.92 28.44
N ASP A 416 -0.02 26.74 29.68
CA ASP A 416 0.84 27.65 30.45
C ASP A 416 2.26 27.06 30.61
N HIS A 417 3.22 27.89 30.96
CA HIS A 417 4.57 27.46 31.32
C HIS A 417 5.03 28.18 32.61
N PRO A 418 5.64 27.47 33.58
CA PRO A 418 5.97 28.06 34.87
C PRO A 418 6.98 29.21 34.77
N PHE A 419 6.94 30.09 35.77
CA PHE A 419 7.90 31.18 35.88
C PHE A 419 9.32 30.65 36.04
N HIS A 420 10.24 31.22 35.29
CA HIS A 420 11.65 30.90 35.38
C HIS A 420 12.54 32.09 35.01
N SER A 421 13.82 31.99 35.32
CA SER A 421 14.84 32.92 34.86
C SER A 421 16.12 32.20 34.49
N HIS A 422 16.95 32.89 33.69
CA HIS A 422 18.25 32.42 33.26
C HIS A 422 19.35 33.36 33.71
N ARG A 423 20.45 32.86 34.30
CA ARG A 423 21.53 33.73 34.80
C ARG A 423 22.59 34.00 33.75
N LYS A 424 22.84 33.05 32.85
CA LYS A 424 23.86 33.16 31.79
C LYS A 424 23.23 33.45 30.43
N LYS A 425 22.08 32.86 30.16
CA LYS A 425 21.41 32.94 28.87
C LYS A 425 20.59 34.21 28.74
N GLU A 426 20.76 34.90 27.61
CA GLU A 426 19.85 35.93 27.12
C GLU A 426 19.08 35.34 25.94
N GLU A 427 17.79 35.67 25.83
CA GLU A 427 16.89 35.05 24.86
C GLU A 427 16.06 36.08 24.13
N THR A 428 15.95 35.92 22.82
CA THR A 428 14.96 36.62 22.00
C THR A 428 13.93 35.61 21.52
N PHE A 429 12.66 35.89 21.77
CA PHE A 429 11.53 35.13 21.26
C PHE A 429 10.97 35.81 20.02
N THR A 430 10.79 35.06 18.93
CA THR A 430 10.09 35.52 17.72
C THR A 430 8.92 34.60 17.44
N VAL A 431 7.71 35.15 17.38
CA VAL A 431 6.49 34.34 17.19
C VAL A 431 6.34 33.99 15.71
N LEU A 432 6.34 32.70 15.39
CA LEU A 432 6.21 32.16 14.04
C LEU A 432 4.74 31.87 13.68
N TYR A 433 3.95 31.48 14.67
CA TYR A 433 2.52 31.17 14.52
C TYR A 433 1.77 31.42 15.83
N GLY A 434 0.53 31.92 15.73
CA GLY A 434 -0.35 32.14 16.87
C GLY A 434 -0.04 33.42 17.64
N GLU A 435 -0.33 33.40 18.93
CA GLU A 435 -0.13 34.50 19.87
C GLU A 435 0.50 33.98 21.17
N MET A 436 1.46 34.73 21.72
CA MET A 436 2.10 34.44 22.98
C MET A 436 1.73 35.50 24.02
N ASP A 437 1.09 35.07 25.10
CA ASP A 437 0.95 35.87 26.30
C ASP A 437 2.17 35.67 27.17
N VAL A 438 2.89 36.73 27.51
CA VAL A 438 4.12 36.69 28.30
C VAL A 438 4.03 37.63 29.48
N VAL A 439 4.47 37.17 30.65
CA VAL A 439 4.71 38.05 31.81
C VAL A 439 6.20 38.10 32.01
N CYS A 440 6.81 39.26 31.80
CA CYS A 440 8.25 39.48 31.90
C CYS A 440 8.49 40.69 32.80
N ASP A 441 9.26 40.49 33.89
CA ASP A 441 9.51 41.50 34.93
C ASP A 441 8.23 42.13 35.51
N GLY A 442 7.20 41.30 35.73
CA GLY A 442 5.90 41.75 36.23
C GLY A 442 5.03 42.48 35.21
N VAL A 443 5.52 42.74 34.00
CA VAL A 443 4.76 43.37 32.92
C VAL A 443 4.14 42.31 32.02
N HIS A 444 2.83 42.39 31.83
CA HIS A 444 2.11 41.55 30.87
C HIS A 444 2.23 42.13 29.45
N ARG A 445 2.58 41.29 28.47
CA ARG A 445 2.63 41.65 27.05
C ARG A 445 2.00 40.54 26.22
N GLN A 446 1.41 40.91 25.09
CA GLN A 446 1.00 39.96 24.07
C GLN A 446 1.92 40.15 22.87
N VAL A 447 2.44 39.04 22.33
CA VAL A 447 3.36 39.03 21.19
C VAL A 447 2.71 38.23 20.07
N HIS A 448 2.54 38.86 18.91
CA HIS A 448 1.86 38.29 17.77
C HIS A 448 2.84 37.77 16.71
N LYS A 449 2.33 36.98 15.77
CA LYS A 449 3.12 36.47 14.64
C LYS A 449 3.90 37.59 13.94
N GLY A 450 5.21 37.37 13.79
CA GLY A 450 6.15 38.33 13.18
C GLY A 450 6.76 39.34 14.15
N GLU A 451 6.29 39.38 15.40
CA GLU A 451 6.85 40.23 16.44
C GLU A 451 7.90 39.47 17.26
N SER A 452 8.80 40.24 17.87
CA SER A 452 9.86 39.71 18.72
C SER A 452 9.92 40.43 20.06
N MET A 453 10.42 39.74 21.08
CA MET A 453 10.77 40.32 22.37
C MET A 453 12.06 39.72 22.91
N THR A 454 12.81 40.48 23.69
CA THR A 454 14.01 39.99 24.38
C THR A 454 13.75 39.87 25.87
N VAL A 455 14.20 38.77 26.45
CA VAL A 455 14.27 38.52 27.88
C VAL A 455 15.73 38.60 28.28
N GLU A 456 16.05 39.64 29.06
CA GLU A 456 17.40 39.85 29.57
C GLU A 456 17.77 38.85 30.67
N ARG A 457 19.07 38.69 30.90
CA ARG A 457 19.60 37.80 31.94
C ARG A 457 19.05 38.18 33.32
N GLY A 458 18.67 37.18 34.08
CA GLY A 458 18.14 37.31 35.44
C GLY A 458 16.66 37.68 35.50
N VAL A 459 16.05 38.08 34.38
CA VAL A 459 14.65 38.49 34.35
C VAL A 459 13.73 37.28 34.47
N LYS A 460 12.81 37.33 35.44
CA LYS A 460 11.80 36.30 35.67
C LYS A 460 10.69 36.44 34.64
N HIS A 461 10.39 35.36 33.94
CA HIS A 461 9.37 35.37 32.91
C HIS A 461 8.57 34.05 32.86
N LYS A 462 7.36 34.13 32.30
CA LYS A 462 6.51 32.98 31.93
C LYS A 462 5.81 33.29 30.62
N PHE A 463 5.37 32.25 29.92
CA PHE A 463 4.58 32.39 28.70
C PHE A 463 3.43 31.39 28.69
N SER A 464 2.35 31.77 28.00
CA SER A 464 1.15 30.96 27.79
C SER A 464 0.53 31.31 26.44
N SER A 465 -0.45 30.52 26.00
CA SER A 465 -1.22 30.86 24.80
C SER A 465 -2.65 30.32 24.88
N LYS A 466 -3.64 31.13 24.50
CA LYS A 466 -5.03 30.68 24.39
C LYS A 466 -5.28 29.86 23.13
N ALA A 467 -4.84 30.35 21.98
CA ALA A 467 -5.04 29.70 20.68
C ALA A 467 -3.93 28.70 20.29
N GLY A 468 -2.86 28.64 21.08
CA GLY A 468 -1.63 27.91 20.76
C GLY A 468 -0.63 28.81 20.03
N CYS A 469 0.65 28.57 20.28
CA CYS A 469 1.75 29.38 19.78
C CYS A 469 2.93 28.51 19.36
N VAL A 470 3.56 28.88 18.26
CA VAL A 470 4.90 28.39 17.90
C VAL A 470 5.82 29.60 17.80
N PHE A 471 6.90 29.59 18.56
CA PHE A 471 7.89 30.65 18.53
C PHE A 471 9.29 30.07 18.52
N GLU A 472 10.23 30.80 17.94
CA GLU A 472 11.64 30.47 18.04
C GLU A 472 12.29 31.21 19.22
N GLU A 473 13.12 30.49 19.96
CA GLU A 473 14.07 31.06 20.91
C GLU A 473 15.42 31.13 20.22
N ILE A 474 15.91 32.36 20.03
CA ILE A 474 17.29 32.64 19.62
C ILE A 474 18.03 33.10 20.87
N SER A 475 19.08 32.38 21.25
CA SER A 475 19.78 32.64 22.50
C SER A 475 21.27 32.37 22.40
N THR A 476 22.03 32.85 23.39
CA THR A 476 23.38 32.33 23.63
C THR A 476 23.34 30.83 23.94
N THR A 477 24.46 30.11 23.84
CA THR A 477 24.55 28.66 24.13
C THR A 477 23.66 28.20 25.30
N HIS A 478 22.91 27.13 25.10
CA HIS A 478 22.09 26.54 26.15
C HIS A 478 22.96 25.76 27.17
N TYR A 479 22.79 26.08 28.46
CA TYR A 479 23.42 25.37 29.57
C TYR A 479 22.38 24.56 30.36
N LYS A 480 22.64 23.27 30.61
CA LYS A 480 21.68 22.35 31.26
C LYS A 480 21.12 22.82 32.62
N ASN A 481 21.90 23.60 33.37
CA ASN A 481 21.58 23.99 34.75
C ASN A 481 21.33 25.51 34.92
N ASP A 482 20.96 26.22 33.84
CA ASP A 482 20.74 27.66 33.88
C ASP A 482 19.26 28.05 33.97
N SER A 483 18.33 27.12 34.16
CA SER A 483 16.91 27.42 34.42
C SER A 483 16.62 27.43 35.91
N PHE A 484 16.27 28.59 36.46
CA PHE A 484 15.95 28.76 37.88
C PHE A 484 14.45 28.95 38.08
N TYR A 485 13.86 28.13 38.95
CA TYR A 485 12.45 28.15 39.34
C TYR A 485 12.33 28.53 40.82
N ASP A 486 11.15 29.00 41.24
CA ASP A 486 10.85 29.28 42.64
C ASP A 486 10.95 28.00 43.50
N GLU A 487 11.57 28.07 44.67
CA GLU A 487 11.72 26.93 45.59
C GLU A 487 10.37 26.36 46.05
N LYS A 488 9.32 27.19 46.12
CA LYS A 488 7.97 26.71 46.42
C LYS A 488 7.40 25.85 45.28
N GLU A 489 7.68 26.19 44.02
CA GLU A 489 7.21 25.41 42.87
C GLU A 489 8.00 24.12 42.68
N LYS A 490 9.32 24.15 42.91
CA LYS A 490 10.20 22.98 42.74
C LYS A 490 9.75 21.75 43.54
N LYS A 491 9.16 21.96 44.73
CA LYS A 491 8.65 20.88 45.59
C LYS A 491 7.54 20.05 44.95
N HIS A 492 6.88 20.59 43.92
CA HIS A 492 5.77 19.94 43.22
C HIS A 492 6.14 19.38 41.85
N PHE A 493 7.42 19.48 41.45
CA PHE A 493 7.84 19.00 40.14
C PHE A 493 7.91 17.48 40.06
N ALA A 494 7.42 16.93 38.95
CA ALA A 494 7.56 15.51 38.62
C ALA A 494 9.03 15.17 38.32
N SER A 495 9.40 13.90 38.52
CA SER A 495 10.70 13.36 38.10
C SER A 495 10.48 12.14 37.20
N PRO A 496 11.00 12.12 35.95
CA PRO A 496 11.72 13.21 35.29
C PRO A 496 10.78 14.34 34.85
N ARG A 497 11.30 15.58 34.77
CA ARG A 497 10.54 16.76 34.28
C ARG A 497 10.42 16.85 32.76
N LYS A 498 11.18 16.02 32.04
CA LYS A 498 11.27 16.06 30.58
C LYS A 498 11.28 14.66 30.00
N THR A 499 10.58 14.48 28.88
CA THR A 499 10.63 13.26 28.08
C THR A 499 11.25 13.57 26.72
N LYS A 500 12.39 12.92 26.42
CA LYS A 500 13.09 13.10 25.15
C LYS A 500 12.57 12.14 24.07
N ILE A 501 12.30 12.71 22.91
CA ILE A 501 11.93 12.02 21.67
C ILE A 501 12.76 12.57 20.50
N PHE A 502 12.64 11.93 19.34
CA PHE A 502 13.25 12.38 18.09
C PHE A 502 12.15 12.52 17.06
N LEU A 503 12.18 13.61 16.29
CA LEU A 503 11.30 13.79 15.15
C LEU A 503 11.96 13.10 13.96
N THR A 504 11.33 12.05 13.44
CA THR A 504 11.84 11.28 12.30
C THR A 504 11.57 12.03 10.99
N GLN A 505 12.28 11.65 9.92
CA GLN A 505 12.05 12.21 8.58
C GLN A 505 10.59 12.04 8.14
N ASP A 506 10.00 10.85 8.31
CA ASP A 506 8.59 10.59 7.95
C ASP A 506 7.62 11.59 8.60
N MET A 507 7.83 11.91 9.88
CA MET A 507 7.01 12.88 10.60
C MET A 507 7.17 14.28 10.04
N VAL A 508 8.38 14.63 9.60
CA VAL A 508 8.66 15.94 8.99
C VAL A 508 8.08 16.02 7.57
N ASP A 509 8.09 14.92 6.82
CA ASP A 509 7.52 14.86 5.48
C ASP A 509 6.00 15.05 5.51
N GLU A 510 5.30 14.54 6.53
CA GLU A 510 3.87 14.80 6.77
C GLU A 510 3.53 16.29 6.98
N LEU A 511 4.51 17.16 7.27
CA LEU A 511 4.31 18.60 7.37
C LEU A 511 4.30 19.31 6.00
N GLN A 512 4.82 18.67 4.95
CA GLN A 512 4.97 19.27 3.61
C GLN A 512 3.77 19.01 2.69
N ASP A 513 3.00 17.97 2.98
CA ASP A 513 1.71 17.65 2.34
C ASP A 513 0.55 18.50 2.89
#